data_AF-A0A5P8P002-F1
#
_entry.id   AF-A0A5P8P002-F1
#
_cell.length_a   1.000
_cell.length_b   1.000
_cell.length_c   1.000
_cell.angle_alpha   90.00
_cell.angle_beta   90.00
_cell.angle_gamma   90.00
#
_symmetry.space_group_name_H-M   'P 1'
#
loop_
_entity.id
_entity.type
_entity.pdbx_description
1 polymer ?
#
loop_
_entity_poly.entity_id
_entity_poly.type
_entity_poly.pdbx_seq_one_letter_code
_entity_poly.pdbx_strand_id
1 'polypeptide(L)'
;MYNSAFKKRKCLFRILLLLSVGKLLCADVSKKQLEVLQTVRDVARTISDNQGETYENTLSAICLTESSGGVHILGDVKKGTDITKASLGALQIQLATAKHIAKLTPSLNHLLKLSDTKLATLLLTDVKTSTKIAAHLLVRLKHSRKKYFNMVSGYNGGYSNAPYYKRVKKNLNLVYKLVKKNLLQ
;
A
#
# COMPACT_ATOMS: atom_id res chain seq x y z
N MET A 1 -17.46 -65.92 -19.61
CA MET A 1 -16.22 -65.12 -19.77
C MET A 1 -16.60 -63.64 -19.90
N TYR A 2 -15.99 -62.77 -19.07
CA TYR A 2 -16.05 -61.29 -19.06
C TYR A 2 -17.45 -60.65 -18.94
N ASN A 3 -17.78 -59.77 -18.00
CA ASN A 3 -17.06 -58.52 -17.76
C ASN A 3 -17.55 -57.83 -16.44
N SER A 4 -17.15 -58.33 -15.26
CA SER A 4 -17.46 -57.69 -13.96
C SER A 4 -16.48 -56.55 -13.60
N ALA A 5 -15.52 -56.24 -14.47
CA ALA A 5 -14.42 -55.30 -14.20
C ALA A 5 -14.79 -53.82 -14.42
N PHE A 6 -15.94 -53.51 -15.04
CA PHE A 6 -16.25 -52.15 -15.46
C PHE A 6 -16.92 -51.28 -14.39
N LYS A 7 -17.51 -51.87 -13.34
CA LYS A 7 -18.30 -51.14 -12.33
C LYS A 7 -17.48 -50.63 -11.13
N LYS A 8 -16.30 -51.23 -10.84
CA LYS A 8 -15.41 -50.81 -9.74
C LYS A 8 -14.47 -49.65 -10.07
N ARG A 9 -14.30 -49.28 -11.36
CA ARG A 9 -13.35 -48.23 -11.77
C ARG A 9 -13.90 -46.80 -11.68
N LYS A 10 -15.23 -46.62 -11.62
CA LYS A 10 -15.85 -45.28 -11.51
C LYS A 10 -15.87 -44.71 -10.08
N CYS A 11 -15.67 -45.53 -9.06
CA CYS A 11 -15.69 -45.06 -7.66
C CYS A 11 -14.31 -44.59 -7.18
N LEU A 12 -13.21 -45.20 -7.66
CA LEU A 12 -11.85 -44.78 -7.27
C LEU A 12 -11.42 -43.44 -7.87
N PHE A 13 -11.94 -43.05 -9.03
CA PHE A 13 -11.58 -41.78 -9.68
C PHE A 13 -12.20 -40.54 -9.03
N ARG A 14 -13.23 -40.70 -8.18
CA ARG A 14 -13.81 -39.58 -7.41
C ARG A 14 -13.12 -39.31 -6.08
N ILE A 15 -12.34 -40.26 -5.57
CA ILE A 15 -11.58 -40.07 -4.32
C ILE A 15 -10.21 -39.43 -4.60
N LEU A 16 -9.63 -39.63 -5.79
CA LEU A 16 -8.35 -39.01 -6.16
C LEU A 16 -8.45 -37.54 -6.62
N LEU A 17 -9.64 -37.07 -7.01
CA LEU A 17 -9.86 -35.67 -7.42
C LEU A 17 -10.17 -34.73 -6.23
N LEU A 18 -10.20 -35.26 -5.00
CA LEU A 18 -10.41 -34.49 -3.77
C LEU A 18 -9.10 -34.08 -3.07
N LEU A 19 -7.94 -34.51 -3.58
CA LEU A 19 -6.62 -34.19 -3.01
C LEU A 19 -5.86 -33.10 -3.79
N SER A 20 -6.38 -32.60 -4.91
CA SER A 20 -5.74 -31.54 -5.70
C SER A 20 -6.25 -30.12 -5.42
N VAL A 21 -7.14 -29.91 -4.44
CA VAL A 21 -7.55 -28.56 -3.99
C VAL A 21 -6.54 -27.96 -2.99
N GLY A 22 -5.47 -28.69 -2.67
CA GLY A 22 -4.41 -28.26 -1.77
C GLY A 22 -3.41 -27.32 -2.44
N LYS A 23 -3.79 -26.04 -2.58
CA LYS A 23 -2.94 -24.83 -2.47
C LYS A 23 -3.72 -23.65 -3.04
N LEU A 24 -4.71 -23.17 -2.29
CA LEU A 24 -5.01 -21.74 -2.31
C LEU A 24 -3.71 -21.07 -1.83
N LEU A 25 -2.85 -20.65 -2.76
CA LEU A 25 -1.73 -19.77 -2.47
C LEU A 25 -2.33 -18.46 -1.95
N CYS A 26 -2.54 -18.37 -0.64
CA CYS A 26 -2.43 -17.08 0.03
C CYS A 26 -1.05 -16.56 -0.39
N ALA A 27 -1.01 -15.60 -1.30
CA ALA A 27 0.21 -14.90 -1.63
C ALA A 27 0.73 -14.30 -0.31
N ASP A 28 1.75 -14.95 0.25
CA ASP A 28 2.32 -14.54 1.51
C ASP A 28 3.04 -13.22 1.30
N VAL A 29 2.91 -12.29 2.24
CA VAL A 29 3.63 -11.02 2.16
C VAL A 29 5.11 -11.33 2.35
N SER A 30 5.94 -11.00 1.36
CA SER A 30 7.36 -11.30 1.41
C SER A 30 8.06 -10.54 2.53
N LYS A 31 9.22 -11.04 2.99
CA LYS A 31 10.04 -10.37 4.01
C LYS A 31 10.36 -8.91 3.65
N LYS A 32 10.70 -8.64 2.39
CA LYS A 32 10.98 -7.28 1.91
C LYS A 32 9.74 -6.37 1.99
N GLN A 33 8.56 -6.89 1.66
CA GLN A 33 7.31 -6.14 1.83
C GLN A 33 7.03 -5.89 3.32
N LEU A 34 7.27 -6.86 4.20
CA LEU A 34 7.13 -6.68 5.65
C LEU A 34 8.07 -5.59 6.18
N GLU A 35 9.32 -5.55 5.73
CA GLU A 35 10.30 -4.52 6.12
C GLU A 35 9.84 -3.11 5.67
N VAL A 36 9.34 -2.99 4.43
CA VAL A 36 8.77 -1.72 3.92
C VAL A 36 7.55 -1.31 4.75
N LEU A 37 6.63 -2.24 5.02
CA LEU A 37 5.43 -1.96 5.80
C LEU A 37 5.76 -1.60 7.24
N GLN A 38 6.74 -2.25 7.86
CA GLN A 38 7.20 -1.91 9.21
C GLN A 38 7.81 -0.51 9.23
N THR A 39 8.66 -0.18 8.26
CA THR A 39 9.22 1.18 8.12
C THR A 39 8.12 2.24 7.98
N VAL A 40 7.10 1.95 7.16
CA VAL A 40 5.92 2.82 7.02
C VAL A 40 5.22 2.99 8.36
N ARG A 41 5.04 1.92 9.13
CA ARG A 41 4.35 1.99 10.42
C ARG A 41 5.11 2.80 11.45
N ASP A 42 6.41 2.53 11.58
CA ASP A 42 7.26 3.15 12.59
C ASP A 42 7.30 4.66 12.38
N VAL A 43 7.45 5.12 11.14
CA VAL A 43 7.46 6.56 10.82
C VAL A 43 6.06 7.17 10.96
N ALA A 44 5.00 6.49 10.51
CA ALA A 44 3.65 7.04 10.59
C ALA A 44 3.16 7.22 12.04
N ARG A 45 3.62 6.39 12.97
CA ARG A 45 3.32 6.53 14.41
C ARG A 45 3.89 7.77 15.05
N THR A 46 4.98 8.32 14.51
CA THR A 46 5.58 9.54 15.06
C THR A 46 4.86 10.81 14.58
N ILE A 47 3.79 10.68 13.77
CA ILE A 47 3.08 11.80 13.15
C ILE A 47 1.58 11.63 13.45
N SER A 48 1.11 12.33 14.47
CA SER A 48 -0.31 12.39 14.83
C SER A 48 -1.00 13.62 14.25
N ASP A 49 -2.33 13.58 14.17
CA ASP A 49 -3.14 14.77 13.99
C ASP A 49 -3.30 15.57 15.30
N ASN A 50 -4.11 16.63 15.25
CA ASN A 50 -4.36 17.49 16.40
C ASN A 50 -5.24 16.84 17.49
N GLN A 51 -5.76 15.63 17.26
CA GLN A 51 -6.43 14.80 18.26
C GLN A 51 -5.51 13.71 18.82
N GLY A 52 -4.26 13.59 18.35
CA GLY A 52 -3.34 12.53 18.74
C GLY A 52 -3.54 11.22 17.96
N GLU A 53 -4.41 11.18 16.94
CA GLU A 53 -4.61 9.98 16.12
C GLU A 53 -3.47 9.82 15.10
N THR A 54 -2.94 8.59 15.00
CA THR A 54 -1.94 8.19 14.00
C THR A 54 -2.57 7.30 12.94
N TYR A 55 -1.94 7.25 11.76
CA TYR A 55 -2.52 6.60 10.58
C TYR A 55 -1.68 5.44 10.04
N GLU A 56 -0.88 4.79 10.88
CA GLU A 56 0.10 3.77 10.46
C GLU A 56 -0.54 2.57 9.75
N ASN A 57 -1.65 2.06 10.27
CA ASN A 57 -2.37 0.94 9.65
C ASN A 57 -2.96 1.34 8.29
N THR A 58 -3.52 2.55 8.23
CA THR A 58 -4.09 3.11 7.00
C THR A 58 -3.00 3.32 5.96
N LEU A 59 -1.84 3.84 6.36
CA LEU A 59 -0.74 4.14 5.45
C LEU A 59 -0.05 2.86 4.96
N SER A 60 0.09 1.83 5.80
CA SER A 60 0.50 0.49 5.34
C SER A 60 -0.48 -0.10 4.31
N ALA A 61 -1.79 0.06 4.53
CA ALA A 61 -2.81 -0.41 3.60
C ALA A 61 -2.77 0.35 2.27
N ILE A 62 -2.50 1.66 2.30
CA ILE A 62 -2.25 2.48 1.11
C ILE A 62 -0.97 2.00 0.41
N CYS A 63 0.13 1.79 1.12
CA CYS A 63 1.38 1.26 0.55
C CYS A 63 1.17 -0.07 -0.18
N LEU A 64 0.41 -0.99 0.40
CA LEU A 64 0.00 -2.25 -0.27
C LEU A 64 -0.85 -2.00 -1.51
N THR A 65 -1.74 -1.00 -1.48
CA THR A 65 -2.64 -0.69 -2.59
C THR A 65 -1.91 -0.04 -3.76
N GLU A 66 -0.96 0.83 -3.45
CA GLU A 66 -0.27 1.69 -4.42
C GLU A 66 0.90 0.97 -5.08
N SER A 67 1.68 0.20 -4.31
CA SER A 67 2.94 -0.39 -4.80
C SER A 67 3.10 -1.87 -4.47
N SER A 68 2.06 -2.50 -3.92
CA SER A 68 2.17 -3.84 -3.33
C SER A 68 3.28 -3.92 -2.28
N GLY A 69 3.41 -2.90 -1.42
CA GLY A 69 4.42 -2.88 -0.36
C GLY A 69 5.84 -2.62 -0.89
N GLY A 70 5.97 -1.73 -1.88
CA GLY A 70 7.26 -1.33 -2.47
C GLY A 70 7.79 -2.26 -3.56
N VAL A 71 6.97 -3.17 -4.10
CA VAL A 71 7.33 -4.02 -5.24
C VAL A 71 7.31 -3.22 -6.54
N HIS A 72 6.28 -2.38 -6.71
CA HIS A 72 6.10 -1.54 -7.89
C HIS A 72 6.28 -0.06 -7.50
N ILE A 73 7.50 0.45 -7.66
CA ILE A 73 7.90 1.80 -7.19
C ILE A 73 7.73 2.91 -8.25
N LEU A 74 7.38 2.55 -9.48
CA LEU A 74 7.11 3.50 -10.57
C LEU A 74 5.68 3.29 -11.06
N GLY A 75 4.80 4.26 -10.85
CA GLY A 75 3.45 4.27 -11.41
C GLY A 75 3.31 5.27 -12.54
N ASP A 76 2.33 5.04 -13.41
CA ASP A 76 1.92 5.96 -14.48
C ASP A 76 3.01 6.36 -15.49
N VAL A 77 4.12 5.61 -15.58
CA VAL A 77 5.19 5.87 -16.57
C VAL A 77 4.75 5.34 -17.94
N LYS A 78 4.24 6.22 -18.81
CA LYS A 78 4.10 5.94 -20.24
C LYS A 78 5.44 6.20 -20.94
N LYS A 79 5.73 5.46 -22.01
CA LYS A 79 6.92 5.69 -22.86
C LYS A 79 7.00 7.18 -23.24
N GLY A 80 8.11 7.84 -22.92
CA GLY A 80 8.33 9.27 -23.17
C GLY A 80 7.83 10.23 -22.09
N THR A 81 7.30 9.74 -20.96
CA THR A 81 6.89 10.60 -19.83
C THR A 81 8.07 10.87 -18.92
N ASP A 82 8.30 12.14 -18.58
CA ASP A 82 9.27 12.53 -17.57
C ASP A 82 8.90 11.91 -16.21
N ILE A 83 9.88 11.24 -15.58
CA ILE A 83 9.74 10.60 -14.27
C ILE A 83 9.26 11.58 -13.20
N THR A 84 9.50 12.88 -13.37
CA THR A 84 9.03 13.92 -12.44
C THR A 84 7.50 14.08 -12.42
N LYS A 85 6.80 13.58 -13.44
CA LYS A 85 5.33 13.59 -13.55
C LYS A 85 4.69 12.28 -13.07
N ALA A 86 5.50 11.27 -12.77
CA ALA A 86 5.05 9.96 -12.36
C ALA A 86 4.72 9.91 -10.85
N SER A 87 4.00 8.86 -10.45
CA SER A 87 3.77 8.53 -9.04
C SER A 87 4.94 7.67 -8.55
N LEU A 88 5.63 8.12 -7.49
CA LEU A 88 6.96 7.61 -7.12
C LEU A 88 6.97 6.86 -5.79
N GLY A 89 7.76 5.78 -5.74
CA GLY A 89 8.11 5.05 -4.54
C GLY A 89 7.00 4.14 -4.01
N ALA A 90 7.22 3.63 -2.79
CA ALA A 90 6.30 2.69 -2.13
C ALA A 90 4.92 3.29 -1.82
N LEU A 91 4.81 4.62 -1.82
CA LEU A 91 3.59 5.36 -1.49
C LEU A 91 3.04 6.17 -2.68
N GLN A 92 3.63 5.99 -3.87
CA GLN A 92 3.17 6.57 -5.13
C GLN A 92 2.92 8.08 -5.05
N ILE A 93 3.88 8.82 -4.51
CA ILE A 93 3.78 10.27 -4.28
C ILE A 93 4.31 11.01 -5.51
N GLN A 94 3.52 11.95 -6.03
CA GLN A 94 3.97 12.87 -7.09
C GLN A 94 4.84 13.98 -6.53
N LEU A 95 5.78 14.48 -7.35
CA LEU A 95 6.68 15.57 -6.99
C LEU A 95 5.93 16.84 -6.55
N ALA A 96 4.85 17.19 -7.26
CA ALA A 96 4.00 18.33 -6.93
C ALA A 96 3.37 18.18 -5.54
N THR A 97 2.85 17.00 -5.21
CA THR A 97 2.30 16.68 -3.89
C THR A 97 3.36 16.78 -2.81
N ALA A 98 4.55 16.21 -3.04
CA ALA A 98 5.66 16.30 -2.09
C ALA A 98 6.05 17.76 -1.78
N LYS A 99 6.19 18.59 -2.82
CA LYS A 99 6.48 20.03 -2.67
C LYS A 99 5.36 20.76 -1.95
N HIS A 100 4.10 20.47 -2.29
CA HIS A 100 2.95 21.09 -1.64
C HIS A 100 2.90 20.78 -0.15
N ILE A 101 3.08 19.50 0.22
CA ILE A 101 3.11 19.09 1.63
C ILE A 101 4.33 19.67 2.34
N ALA A 102 5.50 19.71 1.69
CA ALA A 102 6.69 20.30 2.29
C ALA A 102 6.50 21.79 2.62
N LYS A 103 5.91 22.60 1.72
CA LYS A 103 5.57 24.02 1.98
C LYS A 103 4.66 24.21 3.20
N LEU A 104 3.86 23.20 3.48
CA LEU A 104 2.80 23.22 4.47
C LEU A 104 3.21 22.56 5.80
N THR A 105 4.42 22.03 5.88
CA THR A 105 4.93 21.28 7.04
C THR A 105 6.35 21.73 7.34
N PRO A 106 6.58 22.58 8.36
CA PRO A 106 7.89 23.17 8.63
C PRO A 106 9.05 22.17 8.76
N SER A 107 8.81 21.00 9.36
CA SER A 107 9.81 19.93 9.49
C SER A 107 10.28 19.34 8.14
N LEU A 108 9.51 19.56 7.07
CA LEU A 108 9.79 19.11 5.71
C LEU A 108 10.29 20.24 4.78
N ASN A 109 10.40 21.49 5.26
CA ASN A 109 10.81 22.63 4.42
C ASN A 109 12.17 22.43 3.74
N HIS A 110 13.08 21.65 4.35
CA HIS A 110 14.38 21.33 3.76
C HIS A 110 14.26 20.63 2.40
N LEU A 111 13.17 19.89 2.14
CA LEU A 111 12.92 19.24 0.85
C LEU A 111 12.73 20.24 -0.29
N LEU A 112 12.30 21.47 -0.01
CA LEU A 112 12.11 22.53 -1.01
C LEU A 112 13.43 23.06 -1.58
N LYS A 113 14.55 22.77 -0.90
CA LYS A 113 15.90 23.15 -1.37
C LYS A 113 16.49 22.13 -2.37
N LEU A 114 15.84 20.98 -2.53
CA LEU A 114 16.28 19.94 -3.47
C LEU A 114 15.83 20.27 -4.89
N SER A 115 16.65 19.91 -5.88
CA SER A 115 16.21 19.90 -7.27
C SER A 115 15.15 18.83 -7.49
N ASP A 116 14.33 18.98 -8.54
CA ASP A 116 13.26 18.05 -8.89
C ASP A 116 13.76 16.62 -9.04
N THR A 117 14.91 16.44 -9.69
CA THR A 117 15.58 15.14 -9.82
C THR A 117 16.00 14.56 -8.46
N LYS A 118 16.61 15.37 -7.58
CA LYS A 118 17.02 14.90 -6.24
C LYS A 118 15.83 14.51 -5.39
N LEU A 119 14.76 15.30 -5.42
CA LEU A 119 13.53 14.99 -4.68
C LEU A 119 12.83 13.76 -5.27
N ALA A 120 12.78 13.60 -6.60
CA ALA A 120 12.23 12.41 -7.24
C ALA A 120 13.01 11.14 -6.87
N THR A 121 14.35 11.19 -6.89
CA THR A 121 15.19 10.08 -6.43
C THR A 121 14.90 9.76 -4.97
N LEU A 122 14.80 10.78 -4.10
CA LEU A 122 14.49 10.57 -2.69
C LEU A 122 13.12 9.90 -2.48
N LEU A 123 12.10 10.31 -3.24
CA LEU A 123 10.77 9.67 -3.20
C LEU A 123 10.81 8.21 -3.68
N LEU A 124 11.69 7.88 -4.64
CA LEU A 124 11.84 6.51 -5.14
C LEU A 124 12.56 5.59 -4.16
N THR A 125 13.61 6.08 -3.51
CA THR A 125 14.55 5.24 -2.76
C THR A 125 14.38 5.30 -1.25
N ASP A 126 13.90 6.42 -0.70
CA ASP A 126 13.74 6.60 0.74
C ASP A 126 12.29 6.48 1.19
N VAL A 127 11.96 5.26 1.64
CA VAL A 127 10.65 4.93 2.21
C VAL A 127 10.34 5.81 3.43
N LYS A 128 11.32 6.18 4.25
CA LYS A 128 11.08 7.00 5.44
C LYS A 128 10.63 8.40 5.05
N THR A 129 11.34 9.06 4.14
CA THR A 129 10.94 10.39 3.66
C THR A 129 9.58 10.36 2.97
N SER A 130 9.34 9.38 2.10
CA SER A 130 8.03 9.21 1.45
C SER A 130 6.92 9.01 2.48
N THR A 131 7.18 8.24 3.53
CA THR A 131 6.21 8.00 4.59
C THR A 131 5.90 9.28 5.37
N LYS A 132 6.90 10.10 5.71
CA LYS A 132 6.68 11.39 6.37
C LYS A 132 5.74 12.28 5.56
N ILE A 133 6.01 12.40 4.26
CA ILE A 133 5.19 13.21 3.34
C ILE A 133 3.75 12.68 3.30
N ALA A 134 3.58 11.37 3.11
CA ALA A 134 2.27 10.75 3.01
C ALA A 134 1.47 10.80 4.33
N ALA A 135 2.13 10.66 5.47
CA ALA A 135 1.49 10.79 6.78
C ALA A 135 0.96 12.22 6.99
N HIS A 136 1.76 13.25 6.70
CA HIS A 136 1.30 14.64 6.75
C HIS A 136 0.17 14.93 5.74
N LEU A 137 0.20 14.30 4.56
CA LEU A 137 -0.91 14.35 3.62
C LEU A 137 -2.20 13.76 4.23
N LEU A 138 -2.15 12.58 4.84
CA LEU A 138 -3.31 11.97 5.49
C LEU A 138 -3.87 12.82 6.63
N VAL A 139 -3.02 13.39 7.49
CA VAL A 139 -3.44 14.31 8.57
C VAL A 139 -4.21 15.50 7.99
N ARG A 140 -3.70 16.10 6.91
CA ARG A 140 -4.38 17.22 6.22
C ARG A 140 -5.68 16.80 5.56
N LEU A 141 -5.71 15.62 4.96
CA LEU A 141 -6.94 15.05 4.38
C LEU A 141 -7.97 14.75 5.45
N LYS A 142 -7.59 14.25 6.64
CA LYS A 142 -8.52 14.05 7.76
C LYS A 142 -9.18 15.36 8.18
N HIS A 143 -8.38 16.41 8.33
CA HIS A 143 -8.87 17.72 8.74
C HIS A 143 -9.89 18.29 7.73
N SER A 144 -9.56 18.22 6.45
CA SER A 144 -10.45 18.72 5.38
C SER A 144 -11.60 17.77 5.04
N ARG A 145 -11.50 16.49 5.40
CA ARG A 145 -12.45 15.43 5.01
C ARG A 145 -12.73 14.51 6.20
N LYS A 146 -13.72 14.93 7.00
CA LYS A 146 -14.05 14.30 8.29
C LYS A 146 -14.29 12.78 8.21
N LYS A 147 -14.89 12.30 7.11
CA LYS A 147 -15.20 10.89 6.90
C LYS A 147 -13.97 10.13 6.40
N TYR A 148 -13.65 9.01 7.04
CA TYR A 148 -12.53 8.13 6.66
C TYR A 148 -12.54 7.74 5.17
N PHE A 149 -13.73 7.48 4.61
CA PHE A 149 -13.90 7.23 3.18
C PHE A 149 -13.35 8.35 2.29
N ASN A 150 -13.69 9.60 2.59
CA ASN A 150 -13.27 10.76 1.81
C ASN A 150 -11.79 11.09 2.02
N MET A 151 -11.28 10.87 3.23
CA MET A 151 -9.84 10.98 3.54
C MET A 151 -9.03 10.00 2.67
N VAL A 152 -9.36 8.71 2.70
CA VAL A 152 -8.68 7.68 1.89
C VAL A 152 -8.84 7.94 0.39
N SER A 153 -10.04 8.31 -0.07
CA SER A 153 -10.27 8.67 -1.48
C SER A 153 -9.39 9.84 -1.92
N GLY A 154 -9.14 10.79 -1.01
CA GLY A 154 -8.31 11.96 -1.27
C GLY A 154 -6.85 11.68 -1.48
N TYR A 155 -6.35 10.59 -0.92
CA TYR A 155 -4.99 10.14 -1.18
C TYR A 155 -4.78 9.88 -2.68
N ASN A 156 -5.76 9.26 -3.33
CA ASN A 156 -5.76 8.99 -4.77
C ASN A 156 -6.35 10.15 -5.61
N GLY A 157 -6.45 11.36 -5.05
CA GLY A 157 -6.83 12.58 -5.77
C GLY A 157 -8.33 12.87 -5.91
N GLY A 158 -9.24 11.99 -5.47
CA GLY A 158 -10.70 12.17 -5.63
C GLY A 158 -11.42 12.50 -4.32
N TYR A 159 -12.54 13.25 -4.36
CA TYR A 159 -13.38 13.44 -3.15
C TYR A 159 -14.08 12.14 -2.73
N SER A 160 -14.50 11.34 -3.72
CA SER A 160 -15.16 10.05 -3.56
C SER A 160 -14.57 9.06 -4.57
N ASN A 161 -13.95 7.98 -4.08
CA ASN A 161 -13.38 6.93 -4.92
C ASN A 161 -13.62 5.55 -4.28
N ALA A 162 -14.83 5.03 -4.47
CA ALA A 162 -15.25 3.74 -3.93
C ALA A 162 -14.37 2.55 -4.37
N PRO A 163 -13.96 2.43 -5.65
CA PRO A 163 -13.06 1.35 -6.06
C PRO A 163 -11.72 1.39 -5.32
N TYR A 164 -11.07 2.55 -5.23
CA TYR A 164 -9.81 2.71 -4.50
C TYR A 164 -9.99 2.38 -3.01
N TYR A 165 -11.01 2.98 -2.38
CA TYR A 165 -11.33 2.74 -0.98
C TYR A 165 -11.54 1.26 -0.65
N LYS A 166 -12.26 0.52 -1.51
CA LYS A 166 -12.50 -0.92 -1.33
C LYS A 166 -11.19 -1.71 -1.34
N ARG A 167 -10.24 -1.36 -2.22
CA ARG A 167 -8.90 -1.99 -2.24
C ARG A 167 -8.13 -1.68 -0.96
N VAL A 168 -8.11 -0.42 -0.51
CA VAL A 168 -7.47 -0.02 0.74
C VAL A 168 -8.08 -0.77 1.93
N LYS A 169 -9.41 -0.89 2.03
CA LYS A 169 -10.07 -1.64 3.11
C LYS A 169 -9.71 -3.12 3.10
N LYS A 170 -9.59 -3.75 1.92
CA LYS A 170 -9.11 -5.14 1.81
C LYS A 170 -7.69 -5.27 2.36
N ASN A 171 -6.79 -4.36 1.98
CA ASN A 171 -5.41 -4.36 2.47
C ASN A 171 -5.30 -3.98 3.94
N LEU A 172 -6.19 -3.14 4.47
CA LEU A 172 -6.26 -2.82 5.89
C LEU A 172 -6.60 -4.06 6.73
N ASN A 173 -7.53 -4.90 6.25
CA ASN A 173 -7.82 -6.18 6.89
C ASN A 173 -6.60 -7.13 6.86
N LEU A 174 -5.79 -7.09 5.80
CA LEU A 174 -4.53 -7.84 5.76
C LEU A 174 -3.53 -7.28 6.78
N VAL A 175 -3.35 -5.96 6.86
CA VAL A 175 -2.47 -5.32 7.85
C VAL A 175 -2.87 -5.72 9.27
N TYR A 176 -4.16 -5.66 9.63
CA TYR A 176 -4.61 -6.11 10.96
C TYR A 176 -4.30 -7.59 11.23
N LYS A 177 -4.39 -8.47 10.22
CA LYS A 177 -3.98 -9.87 10.36
C LYS A 177 -2.47 -10.01 10.59
N LEU A 178 -1.65 -9.22 9.90
CA LEU A 178 -0.19 -9.24 10.07
C LEU A 178 0.20 -8.75 11.47
N VAL A 179 -0.45 -7.70 11.97
CA VAL A 179 -0.26 -7.20 13.34
C VAL A 179 -0.68 -8.25 14.37
N LYS A 180 -1.87 -8.85 14.21
CA LYS A 180 -2.35 -9.92 15.11
C LYS A 180 -1.40 -11.13 15.14
N LYS A 181 -0.69 -11.39 14.04
CA LYS A 181 0.31 -12.46 13.92
C LYS A 181 1.71 -12.04 14.40
N ASN A 182 1.88 -10.81 14.93
CA ASN A 182 3.16 -10.23 15.31
C ASN A 182 4.19 -10.16 14.17
N LEU A 183 3.73 -10.13 12.91
CA LEU A 183 4.57 -9.93 11.74
C LEU A 183 4.81 -8.45 11.42
N LEU A 184 3.94 -7.60 11.95
CA LEU A 184 4.13 -6.15 12.01
C LEU A 184 3.91 -5.73 13.46
N GLN A 185 4.77 -4.86 13.97
CA GLN A 185 4.60 -4.22 15.27
C GLN A 185 3.75 -2.99 15.08
#